data_AF-A0A4Q5NRQ0-F1
#
_entry.id   AF-A0A4Q5NRQ0-F1
#
_cell.length_a   1.000
_cell.length_b   1.000
_cell.length_c   1.000
_cell.angle_alpha   90.00
_cell.angle_beta   90.00
_cell.angle_gamma   90.00
#
_symmetry.space_group_name_H-M   'P 1'
#
loop_
_entity.id
_entity.type
_entity.pdbx_description
1 polymer ?
#
loop_
_entity_poly.entity_id
_entity_poly.type
_entity_poly.pdbx_seq_one_letter_code
_entity_poly.pdbx_strand_id
1 'polypeptide(L)'
;MIICPACGHQNIDGTQFCEMCGEELPDATAAATLGAGDVKCPNCGHLNPSDNLACEACGSSLQLSPSPLASGLEKTPFDDFATSVQTPPPPVASPTPVAPVVTADPFATSVAPDVTAPTATSQTPGDLKPGLVKLVVEQGQTVGAQFVLGDEQLEVGREDEDEDIYPDIDLSDQDAGYVHRRHATLNFDNGHLLVTHLGGANKTRVNNKPIPDNSPTEVKLGDKVSFGKVVLRLLPV
;
A
#
# COMPACT_ATOMS: atom_id res chain seq x y z
N MET A 1 -15.41 0.42 -22.63
CA MET A 1 -15.84 0.48 -21.22
C MET A 1 -14.94 -0.45 -20.45
N ILE A 2 -14.26 0.04 -19.42
CA ILE A 2 -13.32 -0.73 -18.61
C ILE A 2 -13.98 -1.17 -17.30
N ILE A 3 -13.81 -2.44 -16.93
CA ILE A 3 -14.32 -2.96 -15.65
C ILE A 3 -13.20 -2.84 -14.61
N CYS A 4 -13.49 -2.17 -13.50
CA CYS A 4 -12.54 -2.03 -12.41
C CYS A 4 -12.19 -3.41 -11.84
N PRO A 5 -10.90 -3.81 -11.80
CA PRO A 5 -10.51 -5.12 -11.27
C PRO A 5 -10.70 -5.22 -9.75
N ALA A 6 -10.77 -4.08 -9.04
CA ALA A 6 -10.96 -4.07 -7.59
C ALA A 6 -12.43 -4.21 -7.16
N CYS A 7 -13.38 -3.61 -7.88
CA CYS A 7 -14.79 -3.58 -7.45
C CYS A 7 -15.81 -4.06 -8.50
N GLY A 8 -15.39 -4.36 -9.73
CA GLY A 8 -16.28 -4.81 -10.80
C GLY A 8 -17.15 -3.71 -11.42
N HIS A 9 -17.01 -2.45 -11.01
CA HIS A 9 -17.76 -1.34 -11.60
C HIS A 9 -17.29 -1.03 -13.02
N GLN A 10 -18.24 -0.69 -13.90
CA GLN A 10 -17.97 -0.37 -15.29
C GLN A 10 -17.73 1.14 -15.43
N ASN A 11 -16.54 1.51 -15.92
CA ASN A 11 -16.12 2.89 -16.13
C ASN A 11 -15.93 3.17 -17.63
N ILE A 12 -15.93 4.44 -18.01
CA ILE A 12 -15.58 4.85 -19.38
C ILE A 12 -14.08 4.62 -19.63
N ASP A 13 -13.69 4.29 -20.86
CA ASP A 13 -12.27 4.05 -21.18
C ASP A 13 -11.45 5.35 -21.02
N GLY A 14 -10.25 5.23 -20.45
CA GLY A 14 -9.35 6.37 -20.23
C GLY A 14 -9.56 7.15 -18.93
N THR A 15 -10.49 6.75 -18.06
CA THR A 15 -10.49 7.24 -16.68
C THR A 15 -9.31 6.64 -15.93
N GLN A 16 -8.54 7.50 -15.25
CA GLN A 16 -7.37 7.08 -14.48
C GLN A 16 -7.74 6.38 -13.17
N PHE A 17 -8.95 6.66 -12.65
CA PHE A 17 -9.44 6.12 -11.39
C PHE A 17 -10.87 5.64 -11.55
N CYS A 18 -11.23 4.59 -10.82
CA CYS A 18 -12.58 4.09 -10.77
C CYS A 18 -13.49 5.08 -10.05
N GLU A 19 -14.62 5.40 -10.67
CA GLU A 19 -15.58 6.38 -10.17
C GLU A 19 -16.27 5.92 -8.87
N MET A 20 -16.34 4.60 -8.66
CA MET A 20 -16.99 3.99 -7.51
C MET A 20 -16.05 3.69 -6.35
N CYS A 21 -14.88 3.07 -6.60
CA CYS A 21 -13.98 2.64 -5.52
C CYS A 21 -12.66 3.44 -5.44
N GLY A 22 -12.39 4.32 -6.39
CA GLY A 22 -11.18 5.14 -6.42
C GLY A 22 -9.87 4.39 -6.75
N GLU A 23 -9.94 3.11 -7.08
CA GLU A 23 -8.77 2.34 -7.53
C GLU A 23 -8.26 2.88 -8.88
N GLU A 24 -6.94 2.93 -9.05
CA GLU A 24 -6.32 3.26 -10.34
C GLU A 24 -6.74 2.23 -11.39
N LEU A 25 -7.31 2.72 -12.49
CA LEU A 25 -7.70 1.89 -13.62
C LEU A 25 -6.52 1.80 -14.59
N PRO A 26 -6.24 0.62 -15.17
CA PRO A 26 -5.15 0.50 -16.12
C PRO A 26 -5.48 1.34 -17.36
N ASP A 27 -4.56 2.23 -17.74
CA ASP A 27 -4.73 3.12 -18.88
C ASP A 27 -5.11 2.34 -20.15
N ALA A 28 -6.10 2.85 -20.89
CA ALA A 28 -6.48 2.27 -22.19
C ALA A 28 -5.33 2.37 -23.23
N THR A 29 -4.31 3.19 -22.98
CA THR A 29 -3.04 3.21 -23.74
C THR A 29 -2.00 2.21 -23.23
N ALA A 30 -2.15 1.65 -22.03
CA ALA A 30 -1.36 0.51 -21.55
C ALA A 30 -1.90 -0.83 -22.06
N ALA A 31 -3.16 -0.89 -22.53
CA ALA A 31 -3.76 -2.08 -23.14
C ALA A 31 -3.26 -2.39 -24.57
N ALA A 32 -2.38 -1.57 -25.13
CA ALA A 32 -1.61 -1.88 -26.36
C ALA A 32 -0.14 -2.25 -26.08
N THR A 33 0.17 -2.65 -24.84
CA THR A 33 1.32 -3.52 -24.58
C THR A 33 0.85 -4.68 -23.71
N LEU A 34 -0.03 -5.49 -24.29
CA LEU A 34 0.08 -6.92 -24.07
C LEU A 34 1.48 -7.32 -24.56
N GLY A 35 2.45 -7.27 -23.64
CA GLY A 35 3.62 -8.12 -23.72
C GLY A 35 3.09 -9.55 -23.73
N ALA A 36 3.11 -10.14 -24.91
CA ALA A 36 2.76 -11.52 -25.13
C ALA A 36 3.64 -12.41 -24.26
N GLY A 37 3.00 -13.28 -23.47
CA GLY A 37 3.54 -14.54 -22.97
C GLY A 37 4.43 -14.44 -21.75
N ASP A 38 4.00 -15.02 -20.64
CA ASP A 38 4.93 -15.54 -19.66
C ASP A 38 5.37 -16.95 -20.13
N VAL A 39 6.67 -17.15 -20.36
CA VAL A 39 7.23 -18.46 -20.68
C VAL A 39 7.67 -19.15 -19.39
N LYS A 40 7.14 -20.36 -19.17
CA LYS A 40 7.56 -21.20 -18.05
C LYS A 40 8.91 -21.85 -18.36
N CYS A 41 9.90 -21.61 -17.52
CA CYS A 41 11.22 -22.20 -17.64
C CYS A 41 11.13 -23.73 -17.57
N PRO A 42 11.61 -24.48 -18.59
CA PRO A 42 11.54 -25.94 -18.58
C PRO A 42 12.50 -26.60 -17.58
N ASN A 43 13.49 -25.86 -17.06
CA ASN A 43 14.49 -26.39 -16.13
C ASN A 43 14.04 -26.27 -14.66
N CYS A 44 13.51 -25.11 -14.26
CA CYS A 44 13.12 -24.87 -12.86
C CYS A 44 11.63 -24.58 -12.65
N GLY A 45 10.86 -24.37 -13.72
CA GLY A 45 9.42 -24.09 -13.64
C GLY A 45 9.04 -22.65 -13.30
N HIS A 46 10.01 -21.74 -13.15
CA HIS A 46 9.75 -20.31 -12.92
C HIS A 46 9.11 -19.67 -14.16
N LEU A 47 8.12 -18.80 -13.96
CA LEU A 47 7.51 -18.01 -15.04
C LEU A 47 8.38 -16.78 -15.30
N ASN A 48 8.78 -16.57 -16.55
CA ASN A 48 9.60 -15.44 -16.97
C ASN A 48 8.87 -14.72 -18.11
N PRO A 49 9.05 -13.40 -18.26
CA PRO A 49 8.51 -12.68 -19.42
C PRO A 49 9.12 -13.22 -20.73
N SER A 50 8.35 -13.25 -21.82
CA SER A 50 8.80 -13.82 -23.11
C SER A 50 10.01 -13.14 -23.73
N ASP A 51 10.31 -11.90 -23.35
CA ASP A 51 11.48 -11.17 -23.83
C ASP A 51 12.79 -11.64 -23.18
N ASN A 52 12.71 -12.43 -22.09
CA ASN A 52 13.89 -12.94 -21.41
C ASN A 52 14.50 -14.13 -22.17
N LEU A 53 15.78 -13.98 -22.55
CA LEU A 53 16.54 -15.03 -23.24
C LEU A 53 17.05 -16.10 -22.27
N ALA A 54 17.12 -15.78 -20.98
CA ALA A 54 17.55 -16.67 -19.91
C ALA A 54 16.62 -16.54 -18.70
N CYS A 55 16.49 -17.63 -17.94
CA CYS A 55 15.65 -17.66 -16.76
C CYS A 55 16.28 -16.86 -15.62
N GLU A 56 15.53 -15.94 -15.03
CA GLU A 56 16.00 -15.06 -13.96
C GLU A 56 16.24 -15.82 -12.64
N ALA A 57 15.57 -16.97 -12.46
CA ALA A 57 15.69 -17.77 -11.24
C ALA A 57 16.86 -18.77 -11.26
N CYS A 58 17.21 -19.34 -12.42
CA CYS A 58 18.24 -20.39 -12.49
C CYS A 58 19.28 -20.21 -13.61
N GLY A 59 19.16 -19.16 -14.42
CA GLY A 59 20.11 -18.81 -15.48
C GLY A 59 20.04 -19.66 -16.76
N SER A 60 19.11 -20.61 -16.88
CA SER A 60 19.01 -21.45 -18.08
C SER A 60 18.36 -20.70 -19.25
N SER A 61 18.86 -20.90 -20.47
CA SER A 61 18.28 -20.31 -21.69
C SER A 61 16.79 -20.66 -21.86
N LEU A 62 16.00 -19.66 -22.25
CA LEU A 62 14.56 -19.77 -22.53
C LEU A 62 14.25 -19.79 -24.04
N GLN A 63 15.23 -19.45 -24.90
CA GLN A 63 15.06 -19.56 -26.35
C GLN A 63 15.10 -21.03 -26.80
N LEU A 64 13.94 -21.54 -27.21
CA LEU A 64 13.83 -22.73 -28.06
C LEU A 64 14.26 -22.33 -29.49
N SER A 65 15.55 -22.47 -29.81
CA SER A 65 15.99 -22.35 -31.20
C SER A 65 15.24 -23.39 -32.06
N PRO A 66 14.58 -23.00 -33.16
CA PRO A 66 14.11 -23.97 -34.13
C PRO A 66 15.32 -24.64 -34.79
N SER A 67 15.43 -25.95 -34.58
CA SER A 67 16.34 -26.80 -35.35
C SER A 67 15.85 -26.83 -36.80
N PRO A 68 16.65 -26.40 -37.81
CA PRO A 68 16.18 -26.46 -39.19
C PRO A 68 16.41 -27.87 -39.75
N LEU A 69 15.32 -28.60 -39.93
CA LEU A 69 15.21 -29.74 -40.84
C LEU A 69 14.26 -29.34 -41.97
N ALA A 70 14.80 -28.84 -43.09
CA ALA A 70 14.16 -28.95 -44.41
C ALA A 70 15.18 -28.65 -45.53
N SER A 71 15.16 -29.53 -46.53
CA SER A 71 16.06 -29.62 -47.67
C SER A 71 15.95 -28.48 -48.70
N GLY A 72 17.11 -28.14 -49.28
CA GLY A 72 17.33 -27.87 -50.72
C GLY A 72 16.87 -26.53 -51.31
N LEU A 73 17.84 -25.67 -51.71
CA LEU A 73 18.27 -25.51 -53.12
C LEU A 73 19.28 -24.35 -53.27
N GLU A 74 20.31 -24.66 -54.07
CA GLU A 74 21.10 -23.81 -54.97
C GLU A 74 22.04 -22.69 -54.46
N LYS A 75 23.30 -22.87 -54.87
CA LYS A 75 24.46 -21.98 -54.77
C LYS A 75 24.30 -20.77 -55.69
N THR A 76 24.82 -19.62 -55.25
CA THR A 76 25.92 -18.91 -55.94
C THR A 76 26.63 -17.93 -54.99
N PRO A 77 27.87 -17.51 -55.28
CA PRO A 77 28.85 -17.03 -54.30
C PRO A 77 29.24 -15.54 -54.45
N PHE A 78 30.09 -15.07 -53.51
CA PHE A 78 30.92 -13.84 -53.46
C PHE A 78 30.23 -12.59 -52.86
N ASP A 79 30.82 -11.76 -52.00
CA ASP A 79 32.16 -11.58 -51.39
C ASP A 79 31.93 -10.75 -50.09
N ASP A 80 32.51 -11.14 -48.95
CA ASP A 80 33.62 -10.44 -48.25
C ASP A 80 33.29 -9.03 -47.67
N PHE A 81 33.30 -8.90 -46.34
CA PHE A 81 34.21 -7.98 -45.63
C PHE A 81 34.10 -8.10 -44.09
N ALA A 82 35.21 -8.52 -43.50
CA ALA A 82 35.88 -8.09 -42.27
C ALA A 82 35.08 -7.77 -40.97
N THR A 83 35.25 -8.66 -39.99
CA THR A 83 36.00 -8.44 -38.74
C THR A 83 35.90 -7.06 -38.07
N SER A 84 35.28 -7.02 -36.89
CA SER A 84 35.93 -6.38 -35.73
C SER A 84 35.35 -6.87 -34.40
N VAL A 85 36.27 -7.19 -33.51
CA VAL A 85 36.10 -7.74 -32.17
C VAL A 85 35.86 -6.58 -31.21
N GLN A 86 34.84 -6.66 -30.35
CA GLN A 86 34.80 -5.82 -29.14
C GLN A 86 34.41 -6.63 -27.92
N THR A 87 35.36 -6.66 -27.00
CA THR A 87 35.43 -7.31 -25.70
C THR A 87 34.41 -6.73 -24.72
N PRO A 88 33.81 -7.54 -23.82
CA PRO A 88 32.96 -7.02 -22.75
C PRO A 88 33.78 -6.28 -21.68
N PRO A 89 33.23 -5.21 -21.05
CA PRO A 89 33.84 -4.58 -19.89
C PRO A 89 33.70 -5.47 -18.62
N PRO A 90 34.65 -5.40 -17.67
CA PRO A 90 34.61 -6.16 -16.42
C PRO A 90 33.58 -5.60 -15.43
N PRO A 91 33.02 -6.45 -14.53
CA PRO A 91 32.15 -5.99 -13.45
C PRO A 91 32.96 -5.32 -12.34
N VAL A 92 32.61 -4.09 -11.99
CA VAL A 92 33.21 -3.39 -10.85
C VAL A 92 32.42 -3.69 -9.59
N ALA A 93 33.15 -4.11 -8.56
CA ALA A 93 32.70 -4.69 -7.31
C ALA A 93 32.01 -3.73 -6.34
N SER A 94 31.21 -4.33 -5.45
CA SER A 94 30.59 -3.79 -4.24
C SER A 94 31.53 -2.99 -3.33
N PRO A 95 30.98 -2.07 -2.53
CA PRO A 95 31.54 -1.76 -1.22
C PRO A 95 30.58 -2.11 -0.07
N THR A 96 31.08 -2.90 0.88
CA THR A 96 30.55 -3.09 2.24
C THR A 96 31.43 -2.29 3.24
N PRO A 97 31.04 -2.15 4.52
CA PRO A 97 30.91 -0.88 5.22
C PRO A 97 32.14 -0.52 6.06
N VAL A 98 32.31 0.78 6.38
CA VAL A 98 33.30 1.24 7.36
C VAL A 98 32.57 1.90 8.54
N ALA A 99 32.70 1.28 9.70
CA ALA A 99 32.32 1.85 10.99
C ALA A 99 33.36 2.90 11.43
N PRO A 100 32.95 4.02 12.06
CA PRO A 100 33.88 4.84 12.81
C PRO A 100 33.87 4.46 14.31
N VAL A 101 35.04 4.04 14.78
CA VAL A 101 35.45 4.10 16.19
C VAL A 101 35.67 5.57 16.54
N VAL A 102 35.03 6.05 17.60
CA VAL A 102 35.44 7.29 18.27
C VAL A 102 35.51 7.07 19.77
N THR A 103 36.66 7.50 20.27
CA THR A 103 37.27 7.28 21.57
C THR A 103 36.59 8.11 22.66
N ALA A 104 36.63 7.59 23.88
CA ALA A 104 36.20 8.26 25.10
C ALA A 104 37.12 9.42 25.51
N ASP A 105 36.54 10.47 26.10
CA ASP A 105 37.22 11.50 26.89
C ASP A 105 36.63 11.54 28.31
N PRO A 106 37.44 11.54 29.38
CA PRO A 106 37.00 11.60 30.77
C PRO A 106 37.09 13.02 31.36
N PHE A 107 36.30 13.25 32.42
CA PHE A 107 36.23 14.42 33.33
C PHE A 107 35.33 15.60 32.92
N ALA A 108 34.17 15.69 33.59
CA ALA A 108 33.79 16.91 34.33
C ALA A 108 32.60 16.65 35.28
N THR A 109 32.97 16.61 36.55
CA THR A 109 32.27 16.90 37.81
C THR A 109 30.84 17.51 37.79
N SER A 110 29.95 16.84 38.52
CA SER A 110 28.81 17.31 39.33
C SER A 110 28.52 18.81 39.43
N VAL A 111 27.28 19.22 39.10
CA VAL A 111 26.42 20.06 39.95
C VAL A 111 24.94 19.75 39.65
N ALA A 112 24.17 19.38 40.67
CA ALA A 112 22.70 19.31 40.59
C ALA A 112 22.09 20.72 40.59
N PRO A 113 20.97 20.91 39.89
CA PRO A 113 19.86 21.60 40.52
C PRO A 113 18.58 20.77 40.43
N ASP A 114 17.95 20.65 41.59
CA ASP A 114 16.54 20.35 41.74
C ASP A 114 15.73 21.37 40.91
N VAL A 115 15.14 20.89 39.82
CA VAL A 115 14.07 21.61 39.13
C VAL A 115 12.97 20.60 38.87
N THR A 116 11.88 20.85 39.57
CA THR A 116 10.62 20.13 39.59
C THR A 116 10.22 19.76 38.17
N ALA A 117 10.26 18.46 37.88
CA ALA A 117 9.79 17.91 36.62
C ALA A 117 8.31 18.27 36.44
N PRO A 118 7.90 18.94 35.34
CA PRO A 118 6.52 18.75 34.90
C PRO A 118 6.42 17.28 34.50
N THR A 119 5.54 16.56 35.19
CA THR A 119 5.14 15.20 34.83
C THR A 119 4.60 15.23 33.40
N ALA A 120 5.49 15.05 32.42
CA ALA A 120 5.09 14.60 31.10
C ALA A 120 4.53 13.19 31.31
N THR A 121 3.22 13.07 31.17
CA THR A 121 2.51 11.79 31.16
C THR A 121 3.05 11.00 29.98
N SER A 122 4.04 10.15 30.23
CA SER A 122 4.49 9.14 29.29
C SER A 122 3.34 8.15 29.12
N GLN A 123 2.42 8.44 28.20
CA GLN A 123 1.44 7.46 27.76
C GLN A 123 2.22 6.36 27.05
N THR A 124 2.32 5.21 27.70
CA THR A 124 2.86 3.99 27.10
C THR A 124 2.10 3.71 25.79
N PRO A 125 2.78 3.43 24.67
CA PRO A 125 2.10 2.98 23.45
C PRO A 125 1.33 1.70 23.75
N GLY A 126 0.00 1.80 23.89
CA GLY A 126 -0.89 0.67 24.24
C GLY A 126 -1.84 0.85 25.43
N ASP A 127 -2.07 2.08 25.94
CA ASP A 127 -3.12 2.35 26.95
C ASP A 127 -4.18 3.34 26.40
N LEU A 128 -4.74 3.04 25.23
CA LEU A 128 -5.87 3.78 24.68
C LEU A 128 -7.14 3.41 25.45
N LYS A 129 -7.79 4.39 26.07
CA LYS A 129 -9.04 4.23 26.81
C LYS A 129 -10.16 5.05 26.17
N PRO A 130 -11.41 4.55 26.24
CA PRO A 130 -12.58 5.35 25.90
C PRO A 130 -12.58 6.69 26.68
N GLY A 131 -12.95 7.76 26.00
CA GLY A 131 -13.01 9.13 26.52
C GLY A 131 -11.67 9.88 26.55
N LEU A 132 -10.52 9.21 26.34
CA LEU A 132 -9.20 9.86 26.35
C LEU A 132 -8.62 10.13 24.95
N VAL A 133 -9.29 9.63 23.90
CA VAL A 133 -8.87 9.81 22.52
C VAL A 133 -10.02 10.30 21.65
N LYS A 134 -9.67 10.98 20.57
CA LYS A 134 -10.58 11.52 19.57
C LYS A 134 -10.05 11.30 18.15
N LEU A 135 -10.97 11.19 17.20
CA LEU A 135 -10.66 11.25 15.78
C LEU A 135 -10.86 12.69 15.29
N VAL A 136 -9.86 13.23 14.59
CA VAL A 136 -9.93 14.56 14.00
C VAL A 136 -9.85 14.44 12.48
N VAL A 137 -10.81 15.04 11.77
CA VAL A 137 -10.86 15.03 10.32
C VAL A 137 -9.69 15.83 9.75
N GLU A 138 -8.80 15.17 9.03
CA GLU A 138 -7.71 15.81 8.27
C GLU A 138 -8.09 16.02 6.80
N GLN A 139 -8.95 15.16 6.26
CA GLN A 139 -9.45 15.25 4.89
C GLN A 139 -10.92 14.85 4.88
N GLY A 140 -11.77 15.75 4.40
CA GLY A 140 -13.23 15.61 4.38
C GLY A 140 -13.84 16.95 4.03
N GLN A 141 -15.17 17.05 4.08
CA GLN A 141 -15.88 18.31 3.82
C GLN A 141 -15.57 19.37 4.88
N THR A 142 -15.45 18.98 6.15
CA THR A 142 -15.16 19.88 7.28
C THR A 142 -13.88 19.44 8.01
N VAL A 143 -12.74 19.91 7.49
CA VAL A 143 -11.44 19.67 8.13
C VAL A 143 -11.41 20.25 9.54
N GLY A 144 -10.94 19.46 10.51
CA GLY A 144 -10.85 19.83 11.92
C GLY A 144 -12.06 19.44 12.77
N ALA A 145 -13.12 18.86 12.18
CA ALA A 145 -14.20 18.23 12.95
C ALA A 145 -13.62 17.12 13.86
N GLN A 146 -14.16 16.99 15.06
CA GLN A 146 -13.62 16.10 16.10
C GLN A 146 -14.71 15.18 16.63
N PHE A 147 -14.38 13.91 16.79
CA PHE A 147 -15.26 12.88 17.33
C PHE A 147 -14.56 12.23 18.52
N VAL A 148 -15.08 12.43 19.73
CA VAL A 148 -14.53 11.80 20.94
C VAL A 148 -14.97 10.35 20.98
N LEU A 149 -14.03 9.43 21.18
CA LEU A 149 -14.33 8.00 21.25
C LEU A 149 -14.72 7.65 22.69
N GLY A 150 -15.99 7.87 23.05
CA GLY A 150 -16.49 7.76 24.42
C GLY A 150 -16.78 6.33 24.90
N ASP A 151 -17.18 5.45 23.99
CA ASP A 151 -17.66 4.11 24.30
C ASP A 151 -16.63 3.02 23.97
N GLU A 152 -16.86 1.81 24.49
CA GLU A 152 -15.97 0.66 24.28
C GLU A 152 -16.04 0.15 22.84
N GLN A 153 -17.24 0.18 22.25
CA GLN A 153 -17.50 -0.15 20.86
C GLN A 153 -18.24 1.02 20.20
N LEU A 154 -17.77 1.46 19.04
CA LEU A 154 -18.40 2.51 18.23
C LEU A 154 -18.59 2.03 16.80
N GLU A 155 -19.74 2.37 16.22
CA GLU A 155 -20.00 2.23 14.79
C GLU A 155 -19.66 3.52 14.03
N VAL A 156 -18.98 3.37 12.89
CA VAL A 156 -18.59 4.47 12.01
C VAL A 156 -19.32 4.31 10.68
N GLY A 157 -19.97 5.36 10.21
CA GLY A 157 -20.72 5.30 8.98
C GLY A 157 -21.41 6.59 8.60
N ARG A 158 -22.52 6.45 7.89
CA ARG A 158 -23.42 7.54 7.53
C ARG A 158 -24.78 7.27 8.11
N GLU A 159 -25.39 8.27 8.71
CA GLU A 159 -26.80 8.20 9.07
C GLU A 159 -27.68 7.96 7.84
N ASP A 160 -28.78 7.26 8.07
CA ASP A 160 -29.85 7.06 7.10
C ASP A 160 -31.19 6.96 7.84
N GLU A 161 -31.97 8.04 7.79
CA GLU A 161 -33.27 8.13 8.47
C GLU A 161 -34.30 7.16 7.88
N ASP A 162 -34.25 6.90 6.57
CA ASP A 162 -35.19 6.00 5.89
C ASP A 162 -35.00 4.54 6.32
N GLU A 163 -33.76 4.14 6.66
CA GLU A 163 -33.41 2.82 7.15
C GLU A 163 -33.22 2.72 8.67
N ASP A 164 -33.50 3.79 9.43
CA ASP A 164 -33.28 3.88 10.88
C ASP A 164 -31.82 3.54 11.30
N ILE A 165 -30.83 4.04 10.56
CA ILE A 165 -29.40 3.82 10.83
C ILE A 165 -28.77 5.09 11.39
N TYR A 166 -28.24 5.01 12.61
CA TYR A 166 -27.57 6.12 13.31
C TYR A 166 -26.26 5.63 13.93
N PRO A 167 -25.13 5.73 13.23
CA PRO A 167 -23.83 5.31 13.76
C PRO A 167 -23.37 6.25 14.88
N ASP A 168 -22.57 5.75 15.82
CA ASP A 168 -22.01 6.56 16.91
C ASP A 168 -21.08 7.68 16.38
N ILE A 169 -20.36 7.38 15.29
CA ILE A 169 -19.56 8.34 14.54
C ILE A 169 -20.21 8.52 13.17
N ASP A 170 -21.03 9.56 13.08
CA ASP A 170 -21.64 9.97 11.83
C ASP A 170 -20.69 10.82 10.98
N LEU A 171 -20.43 10.33 9.76
CA LEU A 171 -19.60 10.97 8.75
C LEU A 171 -20.43 11.54 7.59
N SER A 172 -21.76 11.61 7.69
CA SER A 172 -22.62 12.18 6.65
C SER A 172 -22.22 13.59 6.24
N ASP A 173 -21.85 14.43 7.21
CA ASP A 173 -21.35 15.79 6.94
C ASP A 173 -19.95 15.83 6.35
N GLN A 174 -19.19 14.73 6.39
CA GLN A 174 -17.78 14.66 5.98
C GLN A 174 -17.59 13.99 4.62
N ASP A 175 -18.57 13.22 4.17
CA ASP A 175 -18.49 12.33 3.04
C ASP A 175 -19.38 12.77 1.87
N ALA A 176 -18.95 12.45 0.65
CA ALA A 176 -19.68 12.71 -0.59
C ALA A 176 -20.35 11.43 -1.16
N GLY A 177 -20.63 10.45 -0.31
CA GLY A 177 -21.25 9.16 -0.67
C GLY A 177 -20.29 7.97 -0.77
N TYR A 178 -19.05 8.09 -0.30
CA TYR A 178 -18.07 7.00 -0.29
C TYR A 178 -18.08 6.19 1.02
N VAL A 179 -18.52 6.78 2.12
CA VAL A 179 -18.71 6.08 3.40
C VAL A 179 -20.03 5.32 3.32
N HIS A 180 -20.02 4.06 3.78
CA HIS A 180 -21.23 3.25 3.82
C HIS A 180 -22.04 3.59 5.07
N ARG A 181 -23.34 3.32 5.06
CA ARG A 181 -24.22 3.50 6.22
C ARG A 181 -23.64 2.85 7.48
N ARG A 182 -23.19 1.59 7.34
CA ARG A 182 -22.38 0.85 8.34
C ARG A 182 -21.02 0.51 7.74
N HIS A 183 -20.01 1.34 7.96
CA HIS A 183 -18.75 1.24 7.23
C HIS A 183 -17.66 0.49 7.98
N ALA A 184 -17.52 0.78 9.27
CA ALA A 184 -16.53 0.16 10.14
C ALA A 184 -16.99 0.15 11.58
N THR A 185 -16.41 -0.73 12.39
CA THR A 185 -16.51 -0.67 13.85
C THR A 185 -15.15 -0.36 14.46
N LEU A 186 -15.17 0.38 15.55
CA LEU A 186 -14.04 0.64 16.42
C LEU A 186 -14.30 -0.08 17.74
N ASN A 187 -13.31 -0.80 18.24
CA ASN A 187 -13.41 -1.52 19.50
C ASN A 187 -12.16 -1.28 20.35
N PHE A 188 -12.32 -0.94 21.60
CA PHE A 188 -11.22 -0.89 22.56
C PHE A 188 -11.03 -2.28 23.19
N ASP A 189 -9.88 -2.90 22.96
CA ASP A 189 -9.53 -4.21 23.52
C ASP A 189 -8.15 -4.16 24.18
N ASN A 190 -8.05 -4.50 25.46
CA ASN A 190 -6.79 -4.56 26.21
C ASN A 190 -5.91 -3.29 26.11
N GLY A 191 -6.50 -2.10 25.98
CA GLY A 191 -5.78 -0.83 25.81
C GLY A 191 -5.37 -0.52 24.36
N HIS A 192 -5.79 -1.34 23.41
CA HIS A 192 -5.60 -1.13 21.98
C HIS A 192 -6.91 -0.70 21.33
N LEU A 193 -6.84 0.20 20.35
CA LEU A 193 -7.97 0.51 19.49
C LEU A 193 -7.89 -0.38 18.25
N LEU A 194 -8.93 -1.16 18.01
CA LEU A 194 -9.06 -2.04 16.86
C LEU A 194 -10.11 -1.46 15.91
N VAL A 195 -9.76 -1.34 14.63
CA VAL A 195 -10.71 -1.00 13.57
C VAL A 195 -11.03 -2.24 12.74
N THR A 196 -12.31 -2.46 12.47
CA THR A 196 -12.81 -3.55 11.62
C THR A 196 -13.63 -2.96 10.49
N HIS A 197 -13.26 -3.23 9.24
CA HIS A 197 -14.06 -2.83 8.10
C HIS A 197 -15.21 -3.82 7.89
N LEU A 198 -16.46 -3.35 7.86
CA LEU A 198 -17.65 -4.20 7.72
C LEU A 198 -17.89 -4.68 6.28
N GLY A 199 -17.09 -4.17 5.33
CA GLY A 199 -17.11 -4.57 3.93
C GLY A 199 -17.69 -3.52 2.98
N GLY A 200 -17.82 -3.94 1.73
CA GLY A 200 -18.26 -3.12 0.60
C GLY A 200 -17.08 -2.60 -0.25
N ALA A 201 -17.41 -1.73 -1.22
CA ALA A 201 -16.48 -1.31 -2.27
C ALA A 201 -15.43 -0.31 -1.75
N ASN A 202 -15.84 0.64 -0.90
CA ASN A 202 -14.96 1.65 -0.33
C ASN A 202 -14.30 1.13 0.93
N LYS A 203 -12.98 0.89 0.87
CA LYS A 203 -12.23 0.25 1.96
C LYS A 203 -11.86 1.23 3.07
N THR A 204 -11.86 0.72 4.29
CA THR A 204 -11.13 1.35 5.41
C THR A 204 -9.63 1.16 5.19
N ARG A 205 -8.83 2.20 5.49
CA ARG A 205 -7.36 2.12 5.44
C ARG A 205 -6.76 2.66 6.73
N VAL A 206 -5.66 2.06 7.16
CA VAL A 206 -4.84 2.55 8.27
C VAL A 206 -3.47 2.94 7.70
N ASN A 207 -3.06 4.19 7.91
CA ASN A 207 -1.84 4.77 7.34
C ASN A 207 -1.71 4.52 5.83
N ASN A 208 -2.77 4.84 5.09
CA ASN A 208 -2.93 4.64 3.64
C ASN A 208 -2.95 3.19 3.15
N LYS A 209 -2.82 2.20 4.05
CA LYS A 209 -2.87 0.78 3.70
C LYS A 209 -4.27 0.20 3.93
N PRO A 210 -4.94 -0.39 2.91
CA PRO A 210 -6.25 -0.99 3.09
C PRO A 210 -6.19 -2.17 4.06
N ILE A 211 -7.23 -2.29 4.89
CA ILE A 211 -7.38 -3.40 5.83
C ILE A 211 -8.35 -4.45 5.28
N PRO A 212 -8.21 -5.72 5.67
CA PRO A 212 -9.12 -6.78 5.24
C PRO A 212 -10.52 -6.62 5.85
N ASP A 213 -11.53 -7.09 5.11
CA ASP A 213 -12.92 -7.08 5.54
C ASP A 213 -13.10 -8.03 6.74
N ASN A 214 -13.88 -7.59 7.73
CA ASN A 214 -14.23 -8.34 8.94
C ASN A 214 -13.02 -8.83 9.76
N SER A 215 -11.88 -8.15 9.64
CA SER A 215 -10.65 -8.49 10.38
C SER A 215 -10.21 -7.29 11.24
N PRO A 216 -10.07 -7.47 12.56
CA PRO A 216 -9.62 -6.41 13.45
C PRO A 216 -8.18 -6.00 13.14
N THR A 217 -7.96 -4.71 12.92
CA THR A 217 -6.63 -4.12 12.69
C THR A 217 -6.34 -3.09 13.77
N GLU A 218 -5.17 -3.19 14.39
CA GLU A 218 -4.75 -2.25 15.43
C GLU A 218 -4.47 -0.84 14.86
N VAL A 219 -4.95 0.18 15.57
CA VAL A 219 -4.69 1.60 15.31
C VAL A 219 -4.00 2.21 16.53
N LYS A 220 -2.92 2.95 16.30
CA LYS A 220 -2.13 3.58 17.34
C LYS A 220 -2.38 5.09 17.39
N LEU A 221 -2.03 5.69 18.51
CA LEU A 221 -2.11 7.15 18.67
C LEU A 221 -1.26 7.84 17.60
N GLY A 222 -1.84 8.80 16.90
CA GLY A 222 -1.22 9.54 15.80
C GLY A 222 -1.44 8.94 14.41
N ASP A 223 -1.94 7.70 14.31
CA ASP A 223 -2.23 7.04 13.04
C ASP A 223 -3.39 7.72 12.31
N LYS A 224 -3.35 7.60 10.98
CA LYS A 224 -4.44 8.01 10.11
C LYS A 224 -5.33 6.84 9.79
N VAL A 225 -6.64 6.99 9.97
CA VAL A 225 -7.65 6.03 9.55
C VAL A 225 -8.51 6.71 8.50
N SER A 226 -8.63 6.10 7.33
CA SER A 226 -9.51 6.59 6.27
C SER A 226 -10.71 5.67 6.11
N PHE A 227 -11.90 6.26 6.06
CA PHE A 227 -13.15 5.58 5.74
C PHE A 227 -13.63 6.13 4.38
N GLY A 228 -13.53 5.31 3.33
CA GLY A 228 -13.70 5.80 1.96
C GLY A 228 -12.71 6.92 1.63
N LYS A 229 -13.22 8.14 1.39
CA LYS A 229 -12.39 9.33 1.10
C LYS A 229 -12.14 10.23 2.31
N VAL A 230 -12.80 9.98 3.44
CA VAL A 230 -12.62 10.77 4.66
C VAL A 230 -11.41 10.24 5.41
N VAL A 231 -10.44 11.10 5.72
CA VAL A 231 -9.24 10.75 6.49
C VAL A 231 -9.32 11.42 7.84
N LEU A 232 -9.22 10.62 8.90
CA LEU A 232 -9.17 11.09 10.27
C LEU A 232 -7.85 10.67 10.91
N ARG A 233 -7.38 11.47 11.86
CA ARG A 233 -6.22 11.14 12.69
C ARG A 233 -6.67 10.86 14.12
N LEU A 234 -6.15 9.79 14.70
CA LEU A 234 -6.33 9.49 16.12
C LEU A 234 -5.41 10.37 16.97
N LEU A 235 -5.99 11.14 17.87
CA LEU A 235 -5.28 12.08 18.74
C LEU A 235 -5.78 11.96 20.19
N PRO A 236 -4.97 12.35 21.19
CA PRO A 236 -5.46 12.49 22.56
C PRO A 236 -6.49 13.63 22.63
N VAL A 237 -7.44 13.51 23.56
CA VAL A 237 -8.46 14.55 23.81
C VAL A 237 -7.84 15.83 24.32
#